data_AF-A0A7W6BP70-F1
#
_entry.id   AF-A0A7W6BP70-F1
#
_cell.length_a   1.000
_cell.length_b   1.000
_cell.length_c   1.000
_cell.angle_alpha   90.00
_cell.angle_beta   90.00
_cell.angle_gamma   90.00
#
_symmetry.space_group_name_H-M   'P 1'
#
loop_
_entity.id
_entity.type
_entity.pdbx_description
1 polymer ?
#
loop_
_entity_poly.entity_id
_entity_poly.type
_entity_poly.pdbx_seq_one_letter_code
_entity_poly.pdbx_strand_id
1 'polypeptide(L)' 'MSKIHDDCYIVMSQYGIQRMTKRPGKLARGEVSVRVRLTLPESVFDEPAFSAHVSVPESAVIKREADVEVVAPDGGGDE' A
#
# COMPACT_ATOMS: atom_id res chain seq x y z
N MET A 1 20.92 -1.52 -3.91
CA MET A 1 19.58 -1.86 -3.42
C MET A 1 19.67 -2.16 -1.94
N SER A 2 19.19 -1.24 -1.12
CA SER A 2 19.13 -1.37 0.34
C SER A 2 18.07 -2.39 0.74
N LYS A 3 18.30 -3.05 1.87
CA LYS A 3 17.43 -4.10 2.43
C LYS A 3 17.08 -3.73 3.86
N ILE A 4 15.80 -3.84 4.20
CA ILE A 4 15.31 -3.67 5.56
C ILE A 4 15.36 -5.05 6.23
N HIS A 5 15.96 -5.09 7.41
CA HIS A 5 16.00 -6.28 8.25
C HIS A 5 15.20 -6.03 9.53
N ASP A 6 14.33 -6.97 9.87
CA ASP A 6 13.60 -6.97 11.14
C ASP A 6 13.73 -8.34 11.79
N ASP A 7 14.23 -8.36 13.02
CA ASP A 7 14.43 -9.58 13.78
C ASP A 7 13.34 -9.71 14.85
N CYS A 8 12.74 -10.88 14.97
CA CYS A 8 11.94 -11.27 16.13
C CYS A 8 12.34 -12.65 16.63
N TYR A 9 12.09 -12.90 17.91
CA TYR A 9 12.44 -14.15 18.59
C TYR A 9 11.15 -14.75 19.13
N ILE A 10 10.87 -15.99 18.72
CA ILE A 10 9.75 -16.77 19.21
C ILE A 10 10.29 -17.71 20.27
N VAL A 11 9.84 -17.55 21.51
CA VAL A 11 10.21 -18.41 22.64
C VAL A 11 9.12 -19.45 22.84
N MET A 12 9.54 -20.71 22.91
CA MET A 12 8.68 -21.88 23.05
C MET A 12 9.23 -22.83 24.12
N SER A 13 8.35 -23.61 24.71
CA SER A 13 8.69 -24.70 25.61
C SER A 13 8.01 -25.99 25.14
N GLN A 14 8.18 -27.08 25.88
CA GLN A 14 7.46 -28.34 25.63
C GLN A 14 5.93 -28.20 25.68
N TYR A 15 5.41 -27.12 26.26
CA TYR A 15 3.98 -26.82 26.33
C TYR A 15 3.47 -25.92 25.18
N GLY A 16 4.35 -25.53 24.25
CA GLY A 16 4.02 -24.69 23.10
C GLY A 16 4.65 -23.29 23.17
N ILE A 17 4.10 -22.36 22.37
CA ILE A 17 4.60 -20.99 22.24
C ILE A 17 4.29 -20.20 23.51
N GLN A 18 5.31 -19.58 24.09
CA GLN A 18 5.20 -18.81 25.32
C GLN A 18 5.13 -17.31 25.05
N ARG A 19 6.05 -16.78 24.22
CA ARG A 19 6.13 -15.34 23.93
C ARG A 19 6.87 -15.03 22.64
N MET A 20 6.63 -13.83 22.12
CA MET A 20 7.42 -13.22 21.04
C MET A 20 8.09 -11.93 21.54
N THR A 21 9.34 -11.70 21.15
CA THR A 21 10.12 -10.53 21.57
C THR A 21 11.04 -10.05 20.46
N LYS A 22 11.33 -8.75 20.40
CA LYS A 22 12.30 -8.15 19.45
C LYS A 22 13.76 -8.35 19.87
N ARG A 23 13.99 -8.78 21.11
CA ARG A 23 15.32 -9.00 21.67
C ARG A 23 15.48 -10.45 22.10
N PRO A 24 16.68 -11.05 21.97
CA PRO A 24 16.91 -12.46 22.27
C PRO A 24 16.53 -12.85 23.72
N GLY A 25 16.55 -11.91 24.66
CA GLY A 25 16.10 -12.10 26.03
C GLY A 25 16.90 -13.16 26.79
N LYS A 26 16.51 -13.43 28.04
CA LYS A 26 16.98 -14.62 28.77
C LYS A 26 15.95 -15.73 28.63
N LEU A 27 16.42 -16.96 28.50
CA LEU A 27 15.58 -18.15 28.43
C LEU A 27 15.54 -18.82 29.80
N ALA A 28 14.35 -19.27 30.19
CA ALA A 28 14.20 -20.15 31.34
C ALA A 28 14.63 -21.59 30.99
N ARG A 29 14.81 -22.42 32.01
CA ARG A 29 15.14 -23.84 31.82
C ARG A 29 14.03 -24.53 31.03
N GLY A 30 14.40 -25.19 29.93
CA GLY A 30 13.45 -25.89 29.05
C GLY A 30 12.77 -25.00 28.01
N GLU A 31 13.14 -23.72 27.93
CA GLU A 31 12.74 -22.85 26.82
C GLU A 31 13.75 -22.91 25.67
N VAL A 32 13.23 -22.79 24.45
CA VAL A 32 14.00 -22.65 23.21
C VAL A 32 13.55 -21.35 22.53
N SER A 33 14.49 -20.64 21.92
CA SER A 33 14.21 -19.42 21.16
C SER A 33 14.59 -19.59 19.71
N VAL A 34 13.65 -19.27 18.81
CA VAL A 34 13.85 -19.27 17.37
C VAL A 34 13.95 -17.82 16.91
N ARG A 35 15.11 -17.43 16.39
CA ARG A 35 15.28 -16.13 15.72
C ARG A 35 14.69 -16.21 14.31
N VAL A 36 13.67 -15.40 14.08
CA VAL A 36 13.07 -15.16 12.77
C VAL A 36 13.59 -13.82 12.27
N ARG A 37 14.27 -13.83 11.13
CA ARG A 37 14.75 -12.62 10.45
C ARG A 37 13.94 -12.39 9.20
N LEU A 38 13.15 -11.33 9.20
CA LEU A 38 12.49 -10.85 7.99
C LEU A 38 13.47 -9.97 7.22
N THR A 39 13.62 -10.24 5.93
CA THR A 39 14.42 -9.42 5.03
C THR A 39 13.53 -8.97 3.88
N LEU A 40 13.28 -7.66 3.82
CA LEU A 40 12.48 -7.04 2.77
C LEU A 40 13.40 -6.18 1.90
N PRO A 41 13.40 -6.36 0.57
CA PRO A 41 14.04 -5.39 -0.31
C PRO A 41 13.25 -4.08 -0.26
N GLU A 42 13.91 -2.92 -0.21
CA GLU A 42 13.22 -1.62 -0.14
C GLU A 42 12.26 -1.38 -1.32
N SER A 43 12.52 -2.04 -2.45
CA SER A 43 11.66 -2.02 -3.64
C SER A 43 10.24 -2.58 -3.42
N VAL A 44 9.94 -3.22 -2.29
CA VAL A 44 8.54 -3.58 -1.95
C VAL A 44 7.73 -2.39 -1.44
N PHE A 45 8.41 -1.33 -0.99
CA PHE A 45 7.81 -0.08 -0.52
C PHE A 45 7.85 1.02 -1.58
N ASP A 46 8.65 0.82 -2.64
CA ASP A 46 8.61 1.64 -3.84
C ASP A 46 7.33 1.31 -4.64
N GLU A 47 6.18 1.87 -4.24
CA GLU A 47 5.00 1.86 -5.10
C GLU A 47 5.32 2.59 -6.42
N PRO A 48 4.87 2.04 -7.57
CA PRO A 48 3.69 2.66 -8.15
C PRO A 48 2.74 1.70 -8.88
N ALA A 49 1.44 1.87 -8.68
CA ALA A 49 0.46 1.71 -9.77
C ALA A 49 -0.84 2.46 -9.45
N PHE A 50 -0.89 3.77 -9.74
CA PHE A 50 -2.18 4.38 -10.05
C PHE A 50 -2.61 3.88 -11.43
N SER A 51 -3.22 2.69 -11.49
CA SER A 51 -3.89 2.20 -12.70
C SER A 51 -5.38 2.35 -12.53
N ALA A 52 -5.97 3.33 -13.21
CA ALA A 52 -7.40 3.35 -13.48
C ALA A 52 -7.64 2.82 -14.89
N HIS A 53 -8.39 1.73 -15.00
CA HIS A 53 -8.89 1.24 -16.28
C HIS A 53 -10.38 1.59 -16.38
N VAL A 54 -10.73 2.42 -17.36
CA VAL A 54 -12.12 2.77 -17.66
C VAL A 54 -12.46 2.16 -19.02
N SER A 55 -13.31 1.13 -19.01
CA SER A 55 -13.88 0.56 -20.24
C SER A 55 -15.23 1.23 -20.49
N VAL A 56 -15.33 2.01 -21.56
CA VAL A 56 -16.59 2.62 -22.02
C VAL A 56 -17.17 1.73 -23.13
N PRO A 57 -18.39 1.19 -22.98
CA PRO A 57 -19.06 0.48 -24.06
C PRO A 57 -19.25 1.40 -25.26
N GLU A 58 -19.03 0.90 -26.48
CA GLU A 58 -19.15 1.72 -27.69
C GLU A 58 -20.54 2.34 -27.83
N SER A 59 -21.59 1.63 -27.38
CA SER A 59 -22.98 2.10 -27.36
C SER A 59 -23.23 3.30 -26.43
N ALA A 60 -22.32 3.60 -25.50
CA ALA A 60 -22.40 4.74 -24.59
C ALA A 60 -21.62 5.96 -25.12
N VAL A 61 -20.91 5.83 -26.23
CA VAL A 61 -20.18 6.95 -26.87
C VAL A 61 -21.17 7.78 -27.68
N ILE A 62 -21.63 8.90 -27.11
CA ILE A 62 -22.39 9.89 -27.85
C ILE A 62 -21.41 10.66 -28.73
N LYS A 63 -21.38 10.37 -30.04
CA LYS A 63 -20.67 11.20 -31.01
C LYS A 63 -21.33 12.57 -31.05
N ARG A 64 -20.60 13.62 -30.66
CA ARG A 64 -21.10 14.99 -30.81
C ARG A 64 -21.08 15.35 -32.29
N GLU A 65 -22.25 15.61 -32.87
CA GLU A 65 -22.38 16.08 -34.26
C GLU A 65 -22.32 17.61 -34.39
N ALA A 66 -22.18 18.35 -33.28
CA ALA A 66 -22.04 19.80 -33.31
C ALA A 66 -21.12 20.30 -32.19
N ASP A 67 -20.23 21.21 -32.55
CA ASP A 67 -19.51 22.07 -31.61
C ASP A 67 -20.33 23.34 -31.41
N VAL A 68 -20.60 23.68 -30.15
CA VAL A 68 -21.36 24.87 -29.78
C VAL A 68 -20.46 25.73 -28.90
N GLU A 69 -20.12 26.91 -29.41
CA GLU A 69 -19.45 27.96 -28.65
C GLU A 69 -20.50 29.01 -28.26
N VAL A 70 -20.63 29.30 -26.96
CA VAL A 70 -21.57 30.31 -26.46
C VAL A 70 -20.78 31.46 -25.84
N VAL A 71 -20.88 32.62 -26.50
CA VAL A 71 -20.31 33.90 -26.09
C VAL A 71 -21.28 34.58 -25.11
N ALA A 72 -20.76 35.24 -24.06
CA ALA A 72 -21.59 35.97 -23.12
C ALA A 72 -22.20 37.23 -23.78
N PRO A 73 -23.46 37.58 -23.46
CA PRO A 73 -24.00 38.86 -23.89
C PRO A 73 -23.27 39.98 -23.14
N ASP A 74 -22.81 41.00 -23.89
CA ASP A 74 -22.16 42.18 -23.32
C ASP A 74 -23.02 42.73 -22.20
N GLY A 75 -22.45 42.79 -20.99
CA GLY A 75 -23.10 43.35 -19.82
C GLY A 75 -23.42 44.81 -20.05
N GLY A 76 -24.66 45.10 -20.42
CA GLY A 76 -25.24 46.44 -20.35
C GLY A 76 -25.44 46.82 -18.88
N GLY A 77 -24.37 47.30 -18.25
CA GLY A 77 -24.50 48.18 -17.11
C GLY A 77 -24.79 49.58 -17.62
N ASP A 78 -25.87 50.19 -17.15
CA ASP A 78 -26.00 51.64 -17.05
C ASP A 78 -26.77 51.95 -15.76
N GLU A 79 -26.03 52.63 -14.87
CA GLU A 79 -26.33 53.53 -13.75
C GLU A 79 -27.63 53.40 -12.93
#